data_AF-A0A917KUQ9-F1
#
_entry.id   AF-A0A917KUQ9-F1
#
_cell.length_a   1.000
_cell.length_b   1.000
_cell.length_c   1.000
_cell.angle_alpha   90.00
_cell.angle_beta   90.00
_cell.angle_gamma   90.00
#
_symmetry.space_group_name_H-M   'P 1'
#
loop_
_entity.id
_entity.type
_entity.pdbx_description
1 polymer ?
#
loop_
_entity_poly.entity_id
_entity_poly.type
_entity_poly.pdbx_seq_one_letter_code
_entity_poly.pdbx_strand_id
1 'polypeptide(L)'
;MTAGTALRWAAHGIAGVYAVTTDAAQRRQGIGATVTHAAVHAGRELSACGSPRCRPPATACLVYRRLGFSVVGEYGLFAVPAREPAE
;
A
#
# COMPACT_ATOMS: atom_id res chain seq x y z
N MET A 1 -10.68 -8.30 -17.41
CA MET A 1 -9.98 -6.99 -17.27
C MET A 1 -9.77 -6.76 -15.78
N THR A 2 -8.55 -6.52 -15.32
CA THR A 2 -8.23 -6.43 -13.88
C THR A 2 -8.53 -5.01 -13.39
N ALA A 3 -9.53 -4.85 -12.50
CA ALA A 3 -9.97 -3.53 -12.03
C ALA A 3 -9.05 -2.92 -10.95
N GLY A 4 -8.29 -3.75 -10.24
CA GLY A 4 -7.31 -3.33 -9.24
C GLY A 4 -6.47 -4.49 -8.74
N THR A 5 -5.39 -4.18 -8.05
CA THR A 5 -4.48 -5.17 -7.47
C THR A 5 -3.92 -4.68 -6.14
N ALA A 6 -3.43 -5.62 -5.32
CA ALA A 6 -2.64 -5.37 -4.14
C ALA A 6 -1.61 -6.50 -3.97
N LEU A 7 -0.37 -6.15 -3.64
CA LEU A 7 0.67 -7.09 -3.29
C LEU A 7 0.71 -7.26 -1.77
N ARG A 8 0.63 -8.50 -1.30
CA ARG A 8 0.92 -8.87 0.09
C ARG A 8 2.33 -9.43 0.19
N TRP A 9 3.10 -8.94 1.15
CA TRP A 9 4.41 -9.50 1.48
C TRP A 9 4.49 -9.76 2.98
N ALA A 10 4.80 -10.99 3.39
CA ALA A 10 4.94 -11.35 4.79
C ALA A 10 6.41 -11.61 5.14
N ALA A 11 6.92 -10.95 6.17
CA ALA A 11 8.25 -11.17 6.71
C ALA A 11 8.26 -10.84 8.21
N HIS A 12 8.99 -11.62 9.01
CA HIS A 12 9.18 -11.37 10.45
C HIS A 12 7.87 -11.17 11.24
N GLY A 13 6.80 -11.90 10.90
CA GLY A 13 5.49 -11.76 11.54
C GLY A 13 4.69 -10.52 11.16
N ILE A 14 5.11 -9.79 10.12
CA ILE A 14 4.43 -8.59 9.61
C ILE A 14 4.01 -8.81 8.16
N ALA A 15 2.76 -8.47 7.82
CA ALA A 15 2.24 -8.52 6.46
C ALA A 15 2.12 -7.08 5.91
N GLY A 16 3.08 -6.70 5.08
CA GLY A 16 3.02 -5.45 4.34
C GLY A 16 2.03 -5.56 3.17
N VAL A 17 1.28 -4.47 2.95
CA VAL A 17 0.42 -4.31 1.76
C VAL A 17 1.03 -3.24 0.87
N TYR A 18 1.37 -3.61 -0.35
CA TYR A 18 2.10 -2.80 -1.32
C TYR A 18 1.42 -2.80 -2.68
N ALA A 19 1.89 -1.91 -3.58
CA ALA A 19 1.45 -1.84 -4.97
C ALA A 19 -0.08 -1.86 -5.14
N VAL A 20 -0.80 -1.20 -4.23
CA VAL A 20 -2.25 -1.05 -4.33
C VAL A 20 -2.54 -0.13 -5.50
N THR A 21 -3.11 -0.69 -6.56
CA THR A 21 -3.47 0.06 -7.75
C THR A 21 -4.91 -0.23 -8.16
N THR A 22 -5.52 0.75 -8.81
CA THR A 22 -6.85 0.64 -9.39
C THR A 22 -6.74 1.20 -10.79
N ASP A 23 -7.35 0.51 -11.75
CA ASP A 23 -7.47 0.99 -13.12
C ASP A 23 -8.01 2.43 -13.13
N ALA A 24 -7.43 3.28 -13.99
CA ALA A 24 -7.75 4.71 -13.98
C ALA A 24 -9.22 4.98 -14.26
N ALA A 25 -9.84 4.23 -15.16
CA ALA A 25 -11.26 4.36 -15.51
C ALA A 25 -12.19 3.85 -14.40
N GLN A 26 -11.68 3.04 -13.47
CA GLN A 26 -12.45 2.45 -12.37
C GLN A 26 -12.17 3.09 -11.00
N ARG A 27 -11.48 4.24 -10.97
CA ARG A 27 -11.18 4.93 -9.70
C ARG A 27 -12.45 5.45 -9.02
N ARG A 28 -12.33 5.71 -7.71
CA ARG A 28 -13.40 6.26 -6.84
C ARG A 28 -14.61 5.35 -6.63
N GLN A 29 -14.53 4.08 -7.03
CA GLN A 29 -15.57 3.07 -6.82
C GLN A 29 -15.29 2.14 -5.63
N GLY A 30 -14.31 2.46 -4.77
CA GLY A 30 -13.97 1.63 -3.61
C GLY A 30 -13.11 0.38 -3.91
N ILE A 31 -12.69 0.16 -5.16
CA ILE A 31 -11.87 -0.99 -5.55
C ILE A 31 -10.55 -1.05 -4.76
N GLY A 32 -9.82 0.07 -4.67
CA GLY A 32 -8.58 0.15 -3.88
C GLY A 32 -8.77 -0.24 -2.40
N ALA A 33 -9.91 0.13 -1.82
CA ALA A 33 -10.26 -0.26 -0.45
C ALA A 33 -10.55 -1.76 -0.34
N THR A 34 -11.27 -2.30 -1.33
CA THR A 34 -11.63 -3.73 -1.41
C THR A 34 -10.40 -4.62 -1.52
N VAL A 35 -9.48 -4.30 -2.45
CA VAL A 35 -8.24 -5.09 -2.62
C VAL A 35 -7.28 -4.94 -1.43
N THR A 36 -7.30 -3.78 -0.75
CA THR A 36 -6.56 -3.59 0.52
C THR A 36 -7.14 -4.48 1.62
N HIS A 37 -8.46 -4.50 1.78
CA HIS A 37 -9.13 -5.34 2.78
C HIS A 37 -8.86 -6.83 2.53
N ALA A 38 -8.93 -7.27 1.26
CA ALA A 38 -8.60 -8.64 0.89
C ALA A 38 -7.13 -9.00 1.24
N ALA A 39 -6.18 -8.10 0.96
CA ALA A 39 -4.78 -8.32 1.30
C ALA A 39 -4.53 -8.40 2.82
N VAL A 40 -5.25 -7.60 3.62
CA VAL A 40 -5.20 -7.64 5.09
C VAL A 40 -5.79 -8.94 5.61
N HIS A 41 -6.95 -9.35 5.10
CA HIS A 41 -7.60 -10.60 5.49
C HIS A 41 -6.66 -11.79 5.27
N ALA A 42 -6.04 -11.87 4.09
CA ALA A 42 -5.04 -12.89 3.76
C ALA A 42 -3.76 -12.80 4.63
N GLY A 43 -3.48 -11.65 5.25
CA GLY A 43 -2.39 -11.48 6.23
C GLY A 43 -2.75 -11.96 7.63
N ARG A 44 -4.01 -11.81 8.05
CA ARG A 44 -4.50 -12.25 9.37
C ARG A 44 -4.48 -13.76 9.53
N GLU A 45 -4.73 -14.50 8.46
CA GLU A 45 -4.60 -15.96 8.41
C GLU A 45 -3.18 -16.45 8.80
N LEU A 46 -2.18 -15.57 8.71
CA LEU A 46 -0.78 -15.84 9.02
C LEU A 46 -0.30 -15.18 10.32
N SER A 47 -1.23 -14.74 11.18
CA SER A 47 -0.95 -13.98 12.43
C SER A 47 -0.14 -12.69 12.22
N ALA A 48 -0.20 -12.11 11.02
CA ALA A 48 0.65 -11.00 10.64
C ALA A 48 -0.08 -9.64 10.68
N CYS A 49 0.57 -8.62 11.24
CA CYS A 49 0.03 -7.26 11.29
C CYS A 49 0.07 -6.60 9.90
N GLY A 50 -1.08 -6.11 9.43
CA GLY A 50 -1.21 -5.38 8.16
C GLY A 50 -0.57 -4.00 8.22
N SER A 51 0.47 -3.75 7.42
CA SER A 51 1.11 -2.42 7.30
C SER A 51 1.03 -1.90 5.86
N PRO A 52 -0.06 -1.24 5.48
CA PRO A 52 -0.13 -0.56 4.19
C PRO A 52 0.75 0.69 4.22
N ARG A 53 1.48 0.88 3.13
CA ARG A 53 2.30 2.07 2.92
C ARG A 53 1.49 3.13 2.19
N CYS A 54 1.29 4.30 2.81
CA CYS A 54 0.77 5.47 2.12
C CYS A 54 1.93 6.37 1.68
N ARG A 55 2.09 6.58 0.37
CA ARG A 55 2.89 7.69 -0.16
C ARG A 55 1.93 8.84 -0.49
N PRO A 56 2.28 10.11 -0.24
CA PRO A 56 1.48 11.25 -0.66
C PRO A 56 1.02 11.14 -2.13
N PRO A 57 -0.17 11.67 -2.48
CA PRO A 57 -0.92 12.71 -1.76
C PRO A 57 -1.84 12.21 -0.62
N ALA A 58 -2.15 13.11 0.32
CA ALA A 58 -2.95 12.86 1.54
C ALA A 58 -4.32 12.19 1.31
N THR A 59 -4.89 12.31 0.11
CA THR A 59 -6.15 11.67 -0.29
C THR A 59 -6.06 10.14 -0.29
N ALA A 60 -4.90 9.56 -0.58
CA ALA A 60 -4.69 8.11 -0.45
C ALA A 60 -4.70 7.68 1.03
N CYS A 61 -4.22 8.53 1.94
CA CYS A 61 -4.15 8.19 3.35
C CYS A 61 -5.53 8.24 4.05
N LEU A 62 -6.48 9.03 3.53
CA LEU A 62 -7.87 9.00 4.00
C LEU A 62 -8.55 7.64 3.77
N VAL A 63 -8.21 6.94 2.68
CA VAL A 63 -8.74 5.60 2.41
C VAL A 63 -8.27 4.62 3.47
N TYR A 64 -6.98 4.64 3.84
CA TYR A 64 -6.44 3.78 4.88
C TYR A 64 -7.02 4.10 6.27
N ARG A 65 -7.20 5.38 6.62
CA ARG A 65 -7.88 5.75 7.88
C ARG A 65 -9.31 5.18 7.96
N ARG A 66 -10.06 5.22 6.87
CA ARG A 66 -11.43 4.64 6.80
C ARG A 66 -11.45 3.12 6.92
N LEU A 67 -10.34 2.45 6.60
CA LEU A 67 -10.16 1.01 6.77
C LEU A 67 -9.67 0.62 8.19
N GLY A 68 -9.54 1.59 9.10
CA GLY A 68 -9.11 1.36 10.48
C GLY A 68 -7.59 1.36 10.68
N PHE A 69 -6.81 1.75 9.67
CA PHE A 69 -5.37 1.92 9.85
C PHE A 69 -5.03 3.19 10.61
N SER A 70 -4.04 3.10 11.50
CA SER A 70 -3.40 4.22 12.17
C SER A 70 -1.99 4.42 11.65
N VAL A 71 -1.49 5.66 11.74
CA VAL A 71 -0.07 5.95 11.51
C VAL A 71 0.69 5.46 12.74
N VAL A 72 1.69 4.60 12.52
CA VAL A 72 2.56 4.05 13.59
C VAL A 72 3.99 4.56 13.51
N GLY A 73 4.32 5.32 12.47
CA GLY A 73 5.64 5.89 12.24
C GLY A 73 5.75 6.58 10.90
N GLU A 74 6.79 7.39 10.74
CA GLU A 74 7.14 8.08 9.51
C GLU A 74 8.56 7.69 9.10
N TYR A 75 8.85 7.71 7.80
CA TYR A 75 10.18 7.40 7.29
C TYR A 75 10.53 8.29 6.11
N GLY A 76 11.82 8.64 5.99
CA GLY A 76 12.37 9.38 4.86
C GLY A 76 12.62 8.47 3.67
N LEU A 77 12.38 8.99 2.45
CA LEU A 77 12.85 8.36 1.22
C LEU A 77 14.24 8.90 0.91
N PHE A 78 15.20 8.00 0.77
CA PHE A 78 16.55 8.33 0.34
C PHE A 78 16.71 7.88 -1.12
N ALA A 79 17.23 8.78 -1.96
CA ALA A 79 17.60 8.46 -3.32
C ALA A 79 19.14 8.37 -3.39
N VAL A 80 19.65 7.38 -4.11
CA VAL A 80 21.06 7.38 -4.50
C VAL A 80 21.24 8.50 -5.52
N PRO A 81 22.25 9.39 -5.36
CA PRO A 81 22.53 10.41 -6.35
C PRO A 81 22.67 9.79 -7.74
N ALA A 82 22.06 10.40 -8.75
CA ALA A 82 22.31 9.99 -10.13
C ALA A 82 23.81 10.17 -10.40
N ARG A 83 24.45 9.17 -10.99
CA ARG A 83 25.79 9.35 -11.55
C ARG A 83 25.66 10.39 -12.66
N GLU A 84 26.42 11.48 -12.59
CA GLU A 84 26.54 12.37 -13.74
C GLU A 84 27.07 11.56 -14.92
N PRO A 85 26.51 11.75 -16.14
CA PRO A 85 27.07 11.12 -17.33
C PRO A 85 28.53 11.57 -17.47
N ALA A 86 29.43 10.61 -17.76
CA ALA A 86 30.80 10.94 -18.09
C ALA A 86 30.83 11.76 -19.39
N GLU A 87 31.53 12.89 -19.38
CA GLU A 87 31.84 13.70 -20.58
C GLU A 87 32.63 12.91 -21.63
#